data_AF-A0A6C0H0R2-F1
#
_entry.id   AF-A0A6C0H0R2-F1
#
_cell.length_a   1.000
_cell.length_b   1.000
_cell.length_c   1.000
_cell.angle_alpha   90.00
_cell.angle_beta   90.00
_cell.angle_gamma   90.00
#
_symmetry.space_group_name_H-M   'P 1'
#
loop_
_entity.id
_entity.type
_entity.pdbx_description
1 polymer ?
#
loop_
_entity_poly.entity_id
_entity_poly.type
_entity_poly.pdbx_seq_one_letter_code
_entity_poly.pdbx_strand_id
1 'polypeptide(L)'
;MSTISYKSFNAENLKFTTPEENKTIPDITKYQLMSWPRYLKDGREIIPQIQGPWMTLNTYGIPGKNDKSGQPLKNQAGQPLTDRERGKLKIPFNLSDPDSQKLYQVLKEIDKKCEEEKEQIWGDKKKANVYKYQPLVRQPAENPDADENAPQKPDYVTIKFDFDSKTSEIKTKVYQNVDGERTEVATPTLDDVSKYVRYKCEYRPVFALAKLFGAKAAGDDGKRKYGLGLKLKHIEVKPSSVSAQDDNDNAFVDDDDDEKVERRVLVKESKVEETQNTKDEAEDGEDEDEKSPVNESVAVAAKEEDDEKEKPTPKARRGRGTRTTNV
;
A
#
# COMPACT_ATOMS: atom_id res chain seq x y z
N MET A 1 1.29 2.00 -18.58
CA MET A 1 2.09 2.50 -17.45
C MET A 1 3.38 1.68 -17.40
N SER A 2 4.53 2.32 -17.18
CA SER A 2 5.81 1.60 -17.19
C SER A 2 6.21 1.24 -15.76
N THR A 3 6.13 -0.04 -15.42
CA THR A 3 6.61 -0.57 -14.14
C THR A 3 8.14 -0.65 -14.16
N ILE A 4 8.77 -0.33 -13.03
CA ILE A 4 10.22 -0.36 -12.84
C ILE A 4 10.52 -1.48 -11.84
N SER A 5 11.45 -2.37 -12.17
CA SER A 5 11.92 -3.34 -11.19
C SER A 5 12.64 -2.62 -10.07
N TYR A 6 12.41 -3.02 -8.82
CA TYR A 6 13.22 -2.52 -7.70
C TYR A 6 14.73 -2.72 -7.93
N LYS A 7 15.14 -3.68 -8.77
CA LYS A 7 16.55 -3.92 -9.11
C LYS A 7 17.19 -2.81 -9.94
N SER A 8 16.39 -2.08 -10.72
CA SER A 8 16.83 -1.04 -11.67
C SER A 8 16.33 0.36 -11.31
N PHE A 9 15.66 0.51 -10.16
CA PHE A 9 15.21 1.80 -9.68
C PHE A 9 16.43 2.63 -9.21
N ASN A 10 16.58 3.84 -9.73
CA ASN A 10 17.61 4.79 -9.29
C ASN A 10 16.92 6.02 -8.66
N ALA A 11 17.18 6.27 -7.37
CA ALA A 11 16.62 7.41 -6.65
C ALA A 11 16.97 8.77 -7.28
N GLU A 12 18.11 8.90 -7.97
CA GLU A 12 18.52 10.15 -8.63
C GLU A 12 17.55 10.62 -9.71
N ASN A 13 16.90 9.67 -10.39
CA ASN A 13 15.90 9.94 -11.42
C ASN A 13 14.55 10.42 -10.84
N LEU A 14 14.38 10.35 -9.52
CA LEU A 14 13.20 10.83 -8.82
C LEU A 14 13.27 12.36 -8.67
N LYS A 15 12.20 13.04 -9.04
CA LYS A 15 12.03 14.48 -8.92
C LYS A 15 10.85 14.77 -8.03
N PHE A 16 11.05 15.70 -7.10
CA PHE A 16 10.01 16.20 -6.23
C PHE A 16 9.59 17.61 -6.64
N THR A 17 8.31 17.90 -6.46
CA THR A 17 7.77 19.25 -6.58
C THR A 17 7.16 19.67 -5.26
N THR A 18 7.04 20.98 -5.06
CA THR A 18 6.49 21.54 -3.83
C THR A 18 5.07 21.05 -3.59
N PRO A 19 4.76 20.48 -2.40
CA PRO A 19 3.40 20.12 -2.06
C PRO A 19 2.50 21.36 -1.96
N GLU A 20 1.37 21.33 -2.67
CA GLU A 20 0.42 22.44 -2.74
C GLU A 20 -1.00 21.99 -2.35
N GLU A 21 -1.89 22.96 -2.17
CA GLU A 21 -3.31 22.68 -2.02
C GLU A 21 -3.94 22.37 -3.38
N ASN A 22 -4.82 21.38 -3.41
CA ASN A 22 -5.57 21.08 -4.62
C ASN A 22 -6.72 22.07 -4.73
N LYS A 23 -6.57 23.05 -5.64
CA LYS A 23 -7.59 24.08 -5.88
C LYS A 23 -8.88 23.53 -6.49
N THR A 24 -8.79 22.44 -7.24
CA THR A 24 -9.94 21.83 -7.94
C THR A 24 -10.77 20.94 -7.01
N ILE A 25 -10.12 20.20 -6.11
CA ILE A 25 -10.80 19.34 -5.14
C ILE A 25 -10.18 19.56 -3.74
N PRO A 26 -10.59 20.65 -3.05
CA PRO A 26 -9.98 21.07 -1.78
C PRO A 26 -10.03 19.99 -0.69
N ASP A 27 -11.08 19.16 -0.68
CA ASP A 27 -11.29 18.10 0.30
C ASP A 27 -10.14 17.08 0.36
N ILE A 28 -9.51 16.78 -0.78
CA ILE A 28 -8.40 15.80 -0.83
C ILE A 28 -7.15 16.36 -0.10
N THR A 29 -7.00 17.68 -0.08
CA THR A 29 -5.92 18.43 0.59
C THR A 29 -6.37 19.15 1.86
N LYS A 30 -7.55 18.80 2.41
CA LYS A 30 -8.10 19.44 3.61
C LYS A 30 -7.13 19.42 4.78
N TYR A 31 -6.46 18.28 4.99
CA TYR A 31 -5.54 18.06 6.12
C TYR A 31 -4.05 18.05 5.74
N GLN A 32 -3.74 18.06 4.44
CA GLN A 32 -2.38 17.90 3.93
C GLN A 32 -2.18 18.65 2.61
N LEU A 33 -1.00 19.21 2.41
CA LEU A 33 -0.50 19.61 1.10
C LEU A 33 -0.04 18.36 0.33
N MET A 34 -0.11 18.38 -1.00
CA MET A 34 0.30 17.25 -1.82
C MET A 34 1.02 17.67 -3.09
N SER A 35 1.97 16.84 -3.52
CA SER A 35 2.51 16.83 -4.87
C SER A 35 2.71 15.39 -5.34
N TRP A 36 3.01 15.22 -6.64
CA TRP A 36 3.19 13.91 -7.26
C TRP A 36 4.64 13.74 -7.67
N PRO A 37 5.39 12.83 -7.01
CA PRO A 37 6.75 12.51 -7.43
C PRO A 37 6.78 12.06 -8.89
N ARG A 38 7.77 12.56 -9.63
CA ARG A 38 8.02 12.21 -11.03
C ARG A 38 9.31 11.43 -11.13
N TYR A 39 9.38 10.49 -12.06
CA TYR A 39 10.56 9.67 -12.30
C TYR A 39 10.94 9.75 -13.76
N LEU A 40 12.20 10.05 -14.04
CA LEU A 40 12.73 10.09 -15.39
C LEU A 40 13.08 8.67 -15.86
N LYS A 41 12.32 8.16 -16.83
CA LYS A 41 12.56 6.86 -17.48
C LYS A 41 12.53 7.05 -18.98
N ASP A 42 13.60 6.66 -19.68
CA ASP A 42 13.69 6.72 -21.15
C ASP A 42 13.38 8.14 -21.69
N GLY A 43 13.89 9.17 -21.00
CA GLY A 43 13.66 10.58 -21.35
C GLY A 43 12.25 11.12 -21.04
N ARG A 44 11.37 10.32 -20.44
CA ARG A 44 9.99 10.72 -20.10
C ARG A 44 9.76 10.73 -18.60
N GLU A 45 8.99 11.71 -18.12
CA GLU A 45 8.58 11.78 -16.72
C GLU A 45 7.31 10.97 -16.49
N ILE A 46 7.39 9.98 -15.61
CA ILE A 46 6.28 9.11 -15.23
C ILE A 46 6.03 9.15 -13.72
N ILE A 47 4.86 8.71 -13.27
CA ILE A 47 4.68 8.37 -11.85
C ILE A 47 5.35 7.02 -11.64
N PRO A 48 6.37 6.91 -10.78
CA PRO A 48 7.09 5.66 -10.61
C PRO A 48 6.21 4.58 -9.99
N GLN A 49 6.16 3.44 -10.64
CA GLN A 49 5.61 2.19 -10.12
C GLN A 49 6.77 1.22 -9.96
N ILE A 50 6.96 0.74 -8.74
CA ILE A 50 8.05 -0.17 -8.37
C ILE A 50 7.44 -1.55 -8.18
N GLN A 51 7.93 -2.51 -8.96
CA GLN A 51 7.70 -3.93 -8.71
C GLN A 51 8.73 -4.40 -7.69
N GLY A 52 8.26 -4.83 -6.52
CA GLY A 52 9.10 -5.45 -5.49
C GLY A 52 9.50 -6.89 -5.84
N PRO A 53 10.34 -7.51 -5.00
CA PRO A 53 10.67 -8.92 -5.11
C PRO A 53 9.51 -9.82 -4.66
N TRP A 54 9.69 -11.12 -4.84
CA TRP A 54 8.93 -12.11 -4.08
C TRP A 54 9.37 -12.05 -2.62
N MET A 55 8.41 -11.95 -1.71
CA MET A 55 8.64 -11.85 -0.28
C MET A 55 7.62 -12.71 0.47
N THR A 56 7.95 -13.09 1.70
CA THR A 56 7.02 -13.82 2.59
C THR A 56 6.43 -12.88 3.64
N LEU A 57 5.11 -12.93 3.83
CA LEU A 57 4.43 -12.15 4.85
C LEU A 57 4.49 -12.86 6.21
N ASN A 58 5.67 -12.93 6.82
CA ASN A 58 5.93 -13.69 8.05
C ASN A 58 5.56 -12.95 9.35
N THR A 59 5.25 -11.66 9.26
CA THR A 59 4.74 -10.82 10.36
C THR A 59 3.99 -9.63 9.76
N TYR A 60 3.22 -8.94 10.60
CA TYR A 60 2.29 -7.89 10.18
C TYR A 60 1.21 -8.38 9.19
N GLY A 61 0.92 -7.61 8.14
CA GLY A 61 -0.17 -7.86 7.21
C GLY A 61 -1.23 -6.77 7.19
N ILE A 62 -2.44 -7.16 6.76
CA ILE A 62 -3.62 -6.31 6.73
C ILE A 62 -4.21 -6.23 8.15
N PRO A 63 -4.47 -5.04 8.71
CA PRO A 63 -5.14 -4.92 10.00
C PRO A 63 -6.45 -5.70 10.04
N GLY A 64 -6.67 -6.48 11.11
CA GLY A 64 -7.94 -7.15 11.40
C GLY A 64 -9.06 -6.14 11.71
N LYS A 65 -10.32 -6.59 11.68
CA LYS A 65 -11.48 -5.73 12.05
C LYS A 65 -11.52 -5.50 13.54
N ASN A 66 -11.10 -6.53 14.27
CA ASN A 66 -11.18 -6.61 15.70
C ASN A 66 -9.77 -6.66 16.30
N ASP A 67 -9.67 -6.27 17.56
CA ASP A 67 -8.48 -6.51 18.37
C ASP A 67 -8.40 -7.98 18.80
N LYS A 68 -7.38 -8.30 19.61
CA LYS A 68 -7.17 -9.65 20.15
C LYS A 68 -8.28 -10.12 21.08
N SER A 69 -9.06 -9.20 21.64
CA SER A 69 -10.19 -9.45 22.54
C SER A 69 -11.52 -9.54 21.78
N GLY A 70 -11.49 -9.48 20.45
CA GLY A 70 -12.68 -9.53 19.60
C GLY A 70 -13.44 -8.20 19.49
N GLN A 71 -12.94 -7.11 20.09
CA GLN A 71 -13.59 -5.80 20.02
C GLN A 71 -13.24 -5.08 18.73
N PRO A 72 -14.20 -4.39 18.07
CA PRO A 72 -13.93 -3.64 16.85
C PRO A 72 -12.84 -2.59 17.09
N LEU A 73 -11.85 -2.52 16.20
CA LEU A 73 -10.85 -1.47 16.22
C LEU A 73 -11.52 -0.13 15.88
N LYS A 74 -11.32 0.88 16.73
CA LYS A 74 -11.97 2.18 16.62
C LYS A 74 -11.02 3.28 16.12
N ASN A 75 -11.56 4.27 15.43
CA ASN A 75 -10.88 5.52 15.07
C ASN A 75 -10.86 6.49 16.27
N GLN A 76 -10.27 7.68 16.07
CA GLN A 76 -10.18 8.71 17.13
C GLN A 76 -11.56 9.21 17.62
N ALA A 77 -12.61 9.07 16.80
CA ALA A 77 -13.98 9.42 17.17
C ALA A 77 -14.72 8.26 17.87
N GLY A 78 -14.04 7.14 18.15
CA GLY A 78 -14.64 5.96 18.80
C GLY A 78 -15.51 5.10 17.87
N GLN A 79 -15.50 5.35 16.56
CA GLN A 79 -16.26 4.58 15.57
C GLN A 79 -15.42 3.43 15.02
N PRO A 80 -16.03 2.27 14.66
CA PRO A 80 -15.30 1.18 14.00
C PRO A 80 -14.58 1.65 12.74
N LEU A 81 -13.37 1.14 12.52
CA LEU A 81 -12.59 1.49 11.33
C LEU A 81 -13.25 0.96 10.06
N THR A 82 -13.37 1.84 9.07
CA THR A 82 -13.79 1.48 7.72
C THR A 82 -12.68 0.73 6.97
N ASP A 83 -13.02 0.03 5.89
CA ASP A 83 -12.03 -0.65 5.04
C ASP A 83 -10.98 0.30 4.46
N ARG A 84 -11.35 1.56 4.18
CA ARG A 84 -10.41 2.59 3.72
C ARG A 84 -9.39 2.97 4.80
N GLU A 85 -9.77 2.98 6.07
CA GLU A 85 -8.87 3.26 7.20
C GLU A 85 -8.01 2.03 7.57
N ARG A 86 -8.57 0.82 7.43
CA ARG A 86 -7.89 -0.47 7.57
C ARG A 86 -6.97 -0.79 6.38
N GLY A 87 -7.23 -0.22 5.21
CA GLY A 87 -6.63 -0.50 3.91
C GLY A 87 -5.16 -0.13 3.78
N LYS A 88 -4.33 -0.69 4.65
CA LYS A 88 -2.88 -0.58 4.67
C LYS A 88 -2.29 -1.96 4.86
N LEU A 89 -1.36 -2.34 4.00
CA LEU A 89 -0.53 -3.53 4.13
C LEU A 89 0.80 -3.12 4.77
N LYS A 90 1.12 -3.72 5.91
CA LYS A 90 2.46 -3.60 6.51
C LYS A 90 3.31 -4.77 6.03
N ILE A 91 4.39 -4.46 5.34
CA ILE A 91 5.33 -5.43 4.75
C ILE A 91 6.61 -5.43 5.59
N PRO A 92 6.97 -6.54 6.24
CA PRO A 92 8.25 -6.67 6.92
C PRO A 92 9.40 -6.83 5.93
N PHE A 93 10.58 -6.34 6.31
CA PHE A 93 11.82 -6.64 5.61
C PHE A 93 12.54 -7.81 6.28
N ASN A 94 12.82 -8.85 5.51
CA ASN A 94 13.77 -9.88 5.89
C ASN A 94 15.15 -9.47 5.40
N LEU A 95 16.04 -9.04 6.29
CA LEU A 95 17.38 -8.57 5.89
C LEU A 95 18.36 -9.71 5.59
N SER A 96 17.99 -10.96 5.91
CA SER A 96 18.75 -12.15 5.53
C SER A 96 18.49 -12.59 4.08
N ASP A 97 17.38 -12.14 3.48
CA ASP A 97 17.08 -12.35 2.07
C ASP A 97 17.65 -11.20 1.22
N PRO A 98 18.57 -11.48 0.27
CA PRO A 98 19.20 -10.44 -0.56
C PRO A 98 18.21 -9.58 -1.35
N ASP A 99 17.12 -10.18 -1.82
CA ASP A 99 16.12 -9.49 -2.63
C ASP A 99 15.32 -8.50 -1.77
N SER A 100 14.85 -8.94 -0.60
CA SER A 100 14.24 -8.07 0.43
C SER A 100 15.19 -6.98 0.93
N GLN A 101 16.46 -7.31 1.18
CA GLN A 101 17.49 -6.33 1.57
C GLN A 101 17.70 -5.26 0.49
N LYS A 102 17.71 -5.65 -0.78
CA LYS A 102 17.86 -4.68 -1.88
C LYS A 102 16.65 -3.76 -2.00
N LEU A 103 15.43 -4.25 -1.84
CA LEU A 103 14.24 -3.37 -1.75
C LEU A 103 14.33 -2.41 -0.56
N TYR A 104 14.79 -2.89 0.60
CA TYR A 104 15.01 -2.06 1.78
C TYR A 104 15.98 -0.91 1.51
N GLN A 105 17.10 -1.17 0.83
CA GLN A 105 18.06 -0.13 0.46
C GLN A 105 17.48 0.88 -0.52
N VAL A 106 16.75 0.44 -1.54
CA VAL A 106 16.07 1.34 -2.48
C VAL A 106 15.13 2.31 -1.75
N LEU A 107 14.35 1.81 -0.79
CA LEU A 107 13.44 2.67 -0.01
C LEU A 107 14.19 3.62 0.92
N LYS A 108 15.31 3.19 1.50
CA LYS A 108 16.20 4.06 2.29
C LYS A 108 16.89 5.13 1.45
N GLU A 109 17.27 4.84 0.22
CA GLU A 109 17.84 5.82 -0.70
C GLU A 109 16.80 6.89 -1.09
N ILE A 110 15.55 6.48 -1.32
CA ILE A 110 14.43 7.40 -1.51
C ILE A 110 14.24 8.28 -0.26
N ASP A 111 14.26 7.67 0.93
CA ASP A 111 14.13 8.39 2.21
C ASP A 111 15.25 9.43 2.38
N LYS A 112 16.50 9.03 2.13
CA LYS A 112 17.68 9.89 2.19
C LYS A 112 17.55 11.08 1.24
N LYS A 113 17.21 10.84 -0.03
CA LYS A 113 17.04 11.90 -1.03
C LYS A 113 15.95 12.90 -0.62
N CYS A 114 14.85 12.43 -0.04
CA CYS A 114 13.78 13.31 0.47
C CYS A 114 14.21 14.24 1.61
N GLU A 115 15.14 13.81 2.47
CA GLU A 115 15.68 14.67 3.53
C GLU A 115 16.77 15.61 2.97
N GLU A 116 17.62 15.12 2.06
CA GLU A 116 18.68 15.93 1.42
C GLU A 116 18.08 17.06 0.55
N GLU A 117 17.05 16.77 -0.23
CA GLU A 117 16.37 17.74 -1.10
C GLU A 117 15.25 18.52 -0.37
N LYS A 118 15.18 18.44 0.96
CA LYS A 118 14.10 19.05 1.74
C LYS A 118 13.95 20.56 1.51
N GLU A 119 15.05 21.31 1.46
CA GLU A 119 15.00 22.75 1.18
C GLU A 119 14.43 23.02 -0.23
N GLN A 120 14.81 22.21 -1.23
CA GLN A 120 14.30 22.29 -2.59
C GLN A 120 12.81 21.92 -2.67
N ILE A 121 12.38 20.86 -1.98
CA ILE A 121 10.98 20.44 -1.90
C ILE A 121 10.09 21.57 -1.38
N TRP A 122 10.57 22.34 -0.40
CA TRP A 122 9.76 23.41 0.21
C TRP A 122 10.01 24.79 -0.40
N GLY A 123 11.00 24.92 -1.29
CA GLY A 123 11.42 26.16 -1.95
C GLY A 123 12.01 27.22 -1.02
N ASP A 124 12.03 27.00 0.29
CA ASP A 124 12.53 27.92 1.30
C ASP A 124 12.95 27.18 2.57
N LYS A 125 14.13 27.53 3.09
CA LYS A 125 14.72 26.97 4.30
C LYS A 125 13.85 27.18 5.55
N LYS A 126 13.20 28.35 5.68
CA LYS A 126 12.33 28.60 6.86
C LYS A 126 11.12 27.68 6.85
N LYS A 127 10.48 27.50 5.69
CA LYS A 127 9.39 26.52 5.53
C LYS A 127 9.87 25.10 5.79
N ALA A 128 11.00 24.70 5.21
CA ALA A 128 11.58 23.37 5.38
C ALA A 128 11.80 23.01 6.86
N ASN A 129 12.30 23.93 7.67
CA ASN A 129 12.59 23.68 9.09
C ASN A 129 11.36 23.38 9.96
N VAL A 130 10.17 23.82 9.53
CA VAL A 130 8.90 23.50 10.21
C VAL A 130 8.51 22.03 9.97
N TYR A 131 9.05 21.39 8.93
CA TYR A 131 8.72 20.03 8.57
C TYR A 131 9.76 19.02 9.09
N LYS A 132 9.26 17.85 9.51
CA LYS A 132 10.03 16.67 9.89
C LYS A 132 9.64 15.51 8.98
N TYR A 133 10.63 14.85 8.41
CA TYR A 133 10.37 13.75 7.49
C TYR A 133 9.84 12.52 8.22
N GLN A 134 8.96 11.81 7.55
CA GLN A 134 8.46 10.51 7.95
C GLN A 134 8.99 9.48 6.95
N PRO A 135 9.92 8.61 7.36
CA PRO A 135 10.52 7.63 6.47
C PRO A 135 9.50 6.58 6.00
N LEU A 136 9.73 6.07 4.78
CA LEU A 136 9.03 4.93 4.20
C LEU A 136 9.35 3.66 5.00
N VAL A 137 10.63 3.45 5.30
CA VAL A 137 11.10 2.37 6.17
C VAL A 137 10.89 2.77 7.62
N ARG A 138 10.07 2.00 8.34
CA ARG A 138 9.69 2.28 9.72
C ARG A 138 10.21 1.20 10.64
N GLN A 139 10.70 1.63 11.78
CA GLN A 139 11.04 0.75 12.89
C GLN A 139 9.76 0.40 13.67
N PRO A 140 9.65 -0.82 14.21
CA PRO A 140 8.60 -1.14 15.17
C PRO A 140 8.66 -0.19 16.37
N ALA A 141 7.50 0.10 16.95
CA ALA A 141 7.47 0.78 18.25
C ALA A 141 8.15 -0.11 19.30
N GLU A 142 9.05 0.48 20.07
CA GLU A 142 9.64 -0.16 21.25
C GLU A 142 8.52 -0.43 22.26
N ASN A 143 8.49 -1.65 22.79
CA ASN A 143 7.58 -1.99 23.86
C ASN A 143 8.37 -1.94 25.18
N PRO A 144 8.18 -0.92 26.03
CA PRO A 144 8.94 -0.81 27.28
C PRO A 144 8.68 -1.97 28.24
N ASP A 145 7.56 -2.69 28.06
CA ASP A 145 7.16 -3.84 28.88
C ASP A 145 7.59 -5.20 28.28
N ALA A 146 8.29 -5.20 27.13
CA ALA A 146 8.80 -6.45 26.56
C ALA A 146 10.06 -6.92 27.31
N ASP A 147 10.16 -8.23 27.52
CA ASP A 147 11.40 -8.88 27.96
C ASP A 147 12.55 -8.49 27.03
N GLU A 148 13.75 -8.24 27.59
CA GLU A 148 14.96 -7.93 26.82
C GLU A 148 15.30 -9.03 25.79
N ASN A 149 14.83 -10.26 26.01
CA ASN A 149 15.00 -11.40 25.10
C ASN A 149 13.86 -11.57 24.09
N ALA A 150 12.86 -10.69 24.08
CA ALA A 150 11.75 -10.80 23.14
C ALA A 150 12.26 -10.61 21.69
N PRO A 151 11.81 -11.43 20.74
CA PRO A 151 12.25 -11.31 19.35
C PRO A 151 11.89 -9.93 18.80
N GLN A 152 12.92 -9.18 18.38
CA GLN A 152 12.76 -7.86 17.80
C GLN A 152 11.97 -7.98 16.50
N LYS A 153 10.91 -7.18 16.37
CA LYS A 153 10.15 -7.13 15.12
C LYS A 153 11.02 -6.51 14.01
N PRO A 154 10.93 -7.00 12.77
CA PRO A 154 11.69 -6.44 11.67
C PRO A 154 11.19 -5.03 11.33
N ASP A 155 12.07 -4.22 10.73
CA ASP A 155 11.68 -3.01 10.03
C ASP A 155 10.59 -3.32 8.99
N TYR A 156 9.73 -2.36 8.71
CA TYR A 156 8.62 -2.55 7.79
C TYR A 156 8.31 -1.31 6.96
N VAL A 157 7.65 -1.52 5.82
CA VAL A 157 7.04 -0.45 5.02
C VAL A 157 5.51 -0.57 5.09
N THR A 158 4.82 0.57 5.07
CA THR A 158 3.35 0.60 5.01
C THR A 158 2.89 1.06 3.63
N ILE A 159 2.17 0.19 2.93
CA ILE A 159 1.61 0.47 1.60
C ILE A 159 0.09 0.53 1.72
N LYS A 160 -0.56 1.56 1.18
CA LYS A 160 -2.03 1.65 1.20
C LYS A 160 -2.62 0.96 -0.01
N PHE A 161 -3.74 0.26 0.17
CA PHE A 161 -4.54 -0.19 -0.97
C PHE A 161 -5.10 1.03 -1.71
N ASP A 162 -5.29 0.88 -3.01
CA ASP A 162 -5.94 1.90 -3.81
C ASP A 162 -7.45 1.66 -3.78
N PHE A 163 -8.22 2.69 -3.44
CA PHE A 163 -9.68 2.61 -3.35
C PHE A 163 -10.29 3.61 -4.32
N ASP A 164 -11.44 3.27 -4.88
CA ASP A 164 -12.27 4.25 -5.56
C ASP A 164 -12.79 5.29 -4.57
N SER A 165 -12.74 6.57 -4.96
CA SER A 165 -13.18 7.65 -4.08
C SER A 165 -14.70 7.74 -3.93
N LYS A 166 -15.46 7.24 -4.91
CA LYS A 166 -16.92 7.27 -4.95
C LYS A 166 -17.52 5.97 -4.40
N THR A 167 -17.06 4.81 -4.88
CA THR A 167 -17.64 3.51 -4.48
C THR A 167 -17.00 2.93 -3.22
N SER A 168 -15.80 3.40 -2.84
CA SER A 168 -14.98 2.81 -1.77
C SER A 168 -14.56 1.35 -2.02
N GLU A 169 -14.72 0.85 -3.25
CA GLU A 169 -14.22 -0.46 -3.67
C GLU A 169 -12.71 -0.44 -3.88
N ILE A 170 -12.08 -1.61 -3.72
CA ILE A 170 -10.65 -1.76 -3.96
C ILE A 170 -10.34 -1.73 -5.46
N LYS A 171 -9.43 -0.84 -5.85
CA LYS A 171 -8.83 -0.73 -7.19
C LYS A 171 -7.53 -1.53 -7.34
N THR A 172 -6.92 -1.91 -6.22
CA THR A 172 -5.74 -2.78 -6.24
C THR A 172 -6.12 -4.13 -6.82
N LYS A 173 -5.46 -4.54 -7.89
CA LYS A 173 -5.69 -5.84 -8.52
C LYS A 173 -4.92 -6.93 -7.79
N VAL A 174 -5.59 -8.03 -7.47
CA VAL A 174 -4.99 -9.22 -6.85
C VAL A 174 -4.86 -10.31 -7.91
N TYR A 175 -3.68 -10.89 -8.02
CA TYR A 175 -3.40 -12.02 -8.91
C TYR A 175 -2.98 -13.23 -8.08
N GLN A 176 -3.54 -14.38 -8.40
CA GLN A 176 -3.02 -15.66 -7.93
C GLN A 176 -2.03 -16.19 -8.97
N ASN A 177 -0.85 -16.61 -8.52
CA ASN A 177 0.16 -17.23 -9.37
C ASN A 177 0.26 -18.71 -9.01
N VAL A 178 -0.23 -19.57 -9.89
CA VAL A 178 -0.10 -21.03 -9.79
C VAL A 178 0.91 -21.46 -10.85
N ASP A 179 2.08 -21.94 -10.43
CA ASP A 179 3.13 -22.46 -11.32
C ASP A 179 3.54 -21.55 -12.49
N GLY A 180 3.45 -20.23 -12.30
CA GLY A 180 3.82 -19.23 -13.30
C GLY A 180 2.63 -18.62 -14.04
N GLU A 181 1.47 -19.26 -14.01
CA GLU A 181 0.24 -18.74 -14.60
C GLU A 181 -0.44 -17.74 -13.65
N ARG A 182 -0.83 -16.57 -14.16
CA ARG A 182 -1.46 -15.50 -13.37
C ARG A 182 -2.94 -15.38 -13.68
N THR A 183 -3.76 -15.54 -12.65
CA THR A 183 -5.21 -15.33 -12.73
C THR A 183 -5.61 -14.14 -11.85
N GLU A 184 -6.31 -13.16 -12.43
CA GLU A 184 -6.87 -12.04 -11.67
C GLU A 184 -8.07 -12.53 -10.86
N VAL A 185 -8.09 -12.25 -9.55
CA VAL A 185 -9.21 -12.60 -8.67
C VAL A 185 -10.00 -11.35 -8.28
N ALA A 186 -11.32 -11.44 -8.33
CA ALA A 186 -12.19 -10.32 -7.98
C ALA A 186 -12.20 -10.09 -6.45
N THR A 187 -11.74 -8.91 -6.02
CA THR A 187 -11.64 -8.54 -4.61
C THR A 187 -12.20 -7.14 -4.36
N PRO A 188 -13.54 -6.96 -4.34
CA PRO A 188 -14.16 -5.65 -4.14
C PRO A 188 -13.91 -5.09 -2.73
N THR A 189 -13.77 -5.97 -1.73
CA THR A 189 -13.57 -5.60 -0.32
C THR A 189 -12.20 -5.98 0.23
N LEU A 190 -11.81 -5.40 1.36
CA LEU A 190 -10.53 -5.72 2.00
C LEU A 190 -10.52 -7.14 2.59
N ASP A 191 -11.69 -7.67 2.96
CA ASP A 191 -11.83 -9.04 3.43
C ASP A 191 -11.57 -10.03 2.29
N ASP A 192 -12.01 -9.73 1.07
CA ASP A 192 -11.70 -10.57 -0.10
C ASP A 192 -10.21 -10.60 -0.39
N VAL A 193 -9.53 -9.46 -0.31
CA VAL A 193 -8.07 -9.42 -0.44
C VAL A 193 -7.39 -10.24 0.67
N SER A 194 -7.91 -10.17 1.89
CA SER A 194 -7.37 -10.89 3.04
C SER A 194 -7.51 -12.41 2.91
N LYS A 195 -8.41 -12.91 2.05
CA LYS A 195 -8.49 -14.34 1.71
C LYS A 195 -7.27 -14.83 0.91
N TYR A 196 -6.56 -13.94 0.21
CA TYR A 196 -5.37 -14.29 -0.58
C TYR A 196 -4.09 -13.82 0.11
N VAL A 197 -4.06 -12.56 0.57
CA VAL A 197 -2.90 -11.94 1.23
C VAL A 197 -2.92 -12.27 2.73
N ARG A 198 -2.63 -13.53 3.06
CA ARG A 198 -2.63 -14.06 4.43
C ARG A 198 -1.25 -14.06 5.07
N TYR A 199 -1.24 -14.25 6.38
CA TYR A 199 -0.03 -14.59 7.11
C TYR A 199 0.69 -15.79 6.46
N LYS A 200 2.01 -15.71 6.32
CA LYS A 200 2.89 -16.68 5.65
C LYS A 200 2.66 -16.88 4.14
N CYS A 201 1.89 -16.04 3.46
CA CYS A 201 1.84 -16.12 2.00
C CYS A 201 3.15 -15.60 1.37
N GLU A 202 3.50 -16.16 0.21
CA GLU A 202 4.50 -15.57 -0.69
C GLU A 202 3.79 -14.62 -1.66
N TYR A 203 4.30 -13.40 -1.76
CA TYR A 203 3.69 -12.37 -2.58
C TYR A 203 4.71 -11.48 -3.26
N ARG A 204 4.29 -10.81 -4.32
CA ARG A 204 5.07 -9.84 -5.07
C ARG A 204 4.25 -8.56 -5.28
N PRO A 205 4.59 -7.46 -4.60
CA PRO A 205 3.84 -6.21 -4.69
C PRO A 205 4.30 -5.34 -5.86
N VAL A 206 3.37 -4.63 -6.49
CA VAL A 206 3.66 -3.49 -7.38
C VAL A 206 2.99 -2.25 -6.78
N PHE A 207 3.80 -1.27 -6.37
CA PHE A 207 3.31 -0.07 -5.70
C PHE A 207 3.83 1.21 -6.35
N ALA A 208 3.04 2.27 -6.28
CA ALA A 208 3.38 3.59 -6.80
C ALA A 208 3.84 4.52 -5.67
N LEU A 209 4.82 5.39 -5.93
CA LEU A 209 5.09 6.59 -5.11
C LEU A 209 3.99 7.61 -5.42
N ALA A 210 2.81 7.41 -4.84
CA ALA A 210 1.58 8.05 -5.28
C ALA A 210 1.50 9.55 -4.95
N LYS A 211 2.12 9.96 -3.85
CA LYS A 211 2.17 11.36 -3.43
C LYS A 211 3.34 11.65 -2.50
N LEU A 212 3.83 12.88 -2.54
CA LEU A 212 4.56 13.53 -1.46
C LEU A 212 3.55 14.38 -0.69
N PHE A 213 3.43 14.18 0.61
CA PHE A 213 2.48 14.92 1.44
C PHE A 213 3.20 15.77 2.47
N GLY A 214 2.60 16.89 2.85
CA GLY A 214 2.97 17.66 4.04
C GLY A 214 1.74 17.93 4.91
N ALA A 215 1.76 17.48 6.16
CA ALA A 215 0.68 17.71 7.11
C ALA A 215 0.52 19.22 7.39
N LYS A 216 -0.72 19.70 7.45
CA LYS A 216 -1.00 21.09 7.84
C LYS A 216 -0.89 21.29 9.35
N ALA A 217 -1.26 20.27 10.12
CA ALA A 217 -1.14 20.27 11.58
C ALA A 217 0.28 19.90 12.02
N ALA A 218 0.76 20.57 13.07
CA ALA A 218 1.97 20.17 13.77
C ALA A 218 1.68 18.94 14.66
N GLY A 219 2.67 18.06 14.82
CA GLY A 219 2.63 16.99 15.81
C GLY A 219 3.05 17.49 17.19
N ASP A 220 3.19 16.54 18.12
CA ASP A 220 3.55 16.82 19.52
C ASP A 220 4.95 17.46 19.66
N ASP A 221 5.84 17.22 18.69
CA ASP A 221 7.17 17.83 18.61
C ASP A 221 7.16 19.25 18.02
N GLY A 222 5.98 19.84 17.79
CA GLY A 222 5.79 21.16 17.22
C GLY A 222 6.13 21.25 15.72
N LYS A 223 6.58 20.15 15.11
CA LYS A 223 6.91 20.09 13.68
C LYS A 223 5.78 19.43 12.89
N ARG A 224 5.59 19.89 11.66
CA ARG A 224 4.66 19.27 10.71
C ARG A 224 5.34 18.05 10.08
N LYS A 225 4.60 16.96 9.89
CA LYS A 225 5.17 15.76 9.25
C LYS A 225 5.06 15.87 7.73
N TYR A 226 6.07 15.43 7.00
CA TYR A 226 6.00 15.25 5.55
C TYR A 226 6.61 13.91 5.15
N GLY A 227 6.21 13.38 4.00
CA GLY A 227 6.74 12.09 3.56
C GLY A 227 6.08 11.58 2.30
N LEU A 228 6.49 10.39 1.88
CA LEU A 228 5.95 9.74 0.69
C LEU A 228 4.82 8.77 1.05
N GLY A 229 3.75 8.82 0.26
CA GLY A 229 2.63 7.91 0.34
C GLY A 229 2.71 6.84 -0.74
N LEU A 230 2.80 5.57 -0.33
CA LEU A 230 2.77 4.44 -1.24
C LEU A 230 1.33 3.94 -1.46
N LYS A 231 0.99 3.64 -2.72
CA LYS A 231 -0.25 2.95 -3.08
C LYS A 231 0.03 1.64 -3.79
N LEU A 232 -0.56 0.55 -3.32
CA LEU A 232 -0.50 -0.77 -3.94
C LEU A 232 -1.38 -0.77 -5.18
N LYS A 233 -0.79 -1.07 -6.34
CA LYS A 233 -1.50 -1.12 -7.63
C LYS A 233 -1.86 -2.55 -8.01
N HIS A 234 -0.89 -3.43 -7.86
CA HIS A 234 -1.07 -4.86 -8.09
C HIS A 234 -0.39 -5.63 -6.97
N ILE A 235 -0.92 -6.78 -6.61
CA ILE A 235 -0.26 -7.75 -5.77
C ILE A 235 -0.47 -9.14 -6.35
N GLU A 236 0.61 -9.87 -6.48
CA GLU A 236 0.59 -11.25 -6.93
C GLU A 236 0.91 -12.14 -5.74
N VAL A 237 0.19 -13.24 -5.58
CA VAL A 237 0.29 -14.14 -4.43
C VAL A 237 0.38 -15.57 -4.92
N LYS A 238 1.32 -16.35 -4.39
CA LYS A 238 1.33 -17.80 -4.60
C LYS A 238 0.30 -18.45 -3.67
N PRO A 239 -0.49 -19.43 -4.14
CA PRO A 239 -1.34 -20.20 -3.24
C PRO A 239 -0.48 -20.80 -2.14
N SER A 240 -0.91 -20.66 -0.89
CA SER A 240 -0.32 -21.42 0.20
C SER A 240 -0.67 -22.91 -0.01
N SER A 241 0.31 -23.79 0.19
CA SER A 241 0.07 -25.25 0.24
C SER A 241 -0.89 -25.65 1.36
N VAL A 242 -1.04 -24.78 2.37
CA VAL A 242 -2.20 -24.75 3.25
C VAL A 242 -3.31 -24.06 2.45
N SER A 243 -3.89 -24.78 1.50
CA SER A 243 -5.04 -24.31 0.74
C SER A 243 -6.13 -23.87 1.71
N ALA A 244 -6.95 -22.91 1.28
CA ALA A 244 -8.21 -22.66 1.93
C ALA A 244 -8.87 -24.00 2.24
N GLN A 245 -9.06 -24.32 3.52
CA GLN A 245 -10.15 -25.19 3.88
C GLN A 245 -11.37 -24.47 3.31
N ASP A 246 -11.90 -24.99 2.21
CA ASP A 246 -13.33 -24.88 1.99
C ASP A 246 -13.97 -25.34 3.30
N ASP A 247 -14.71 -24.45 3.95
CA ASP A 247 -15.42 -24.69 5.22
C ASP A 247 -16.49 -25.81 5.10
N ASN A 248 -16.45 -26.63 4.05
CA ASN A 248 -17.40 -27.69 3.75
C ASN A 248 -16.87 -29.12 3.90
N ASP A 249 -15.58 -29.33 4.19
CA ASP A 249 -15.08 -30.67 4.54
C ASP A 249 -14.32 -30.63 5.88
N ASN A 250 -15.08 -30.45 6.96
CA ASN A 250 -14.61 -30.86 8.27
C ASN A 250 -14.69 -32.41 8.34
N ALA A 251 -13.79 -33.08 7.62
CA ALA A 251 -13.65 -34.54 7.58
C ALA A 251 -12.85 -35.08 8.79
N PHE A 252 -12.87 -34.37 9.92
CA PHE A 252 -12.38 -34.94 11.18
C PHE A 252 -13.45 -35.91 11.69
N VAL A 253 -13.20 -37.21 11.49
CA VAL A 253 -13.81 -38.25 12.31
C VAL A 253 -12.95 -38.31 13.56
N ASP A 254 -13.44 -37.73 14.66
CA ASP A 254 -12.96 -38.11 15.99
C ASP A 254 -13.51 -39.51 16.27
N ASP A 255 -12.85 -40.54 15.71
CA ASP A 255 -13.06 -41.90 16.16
C ASP A 255 -12.16 -42.07 17.39
N ASP A 256 -12.82 -41.96 18.53
CA ASP A 256 -12.26 -42.05 19.87
C ASP A 256 -11.91 -43.52 20.14
N ASP A 257 -10.82 -44.03 19.58
CA ASP A 257 -10.03 -45.09 20.21
C ASP A 257 -8.62 -45.23 19.61
N ASP A 258 -7.67 -45.18 20.54
CA ASP A 258 -6.32 -45.75 20.50
C ASP A 258 -5.10 -45.02 19.87
N GLU A 259 -4.16 -44.81 20.80
CA GLU A 259 -2.70 -44.79 20.72
C GLU A 259 -1.93 -43.61 20.08
N LYS A 260 -1.19 -42.95 20.96
CA LYS A 260 -0.07 -42.03 20.67
C LYS A 260 0.91 -42.67 19.69
N VAL A 261 1.12 -42.04 18.54
CA VAL A 261 2.31 -42.28 17.72
C VAL A 261 2.97 -40.95 17.33
N GLU A 262 4.26 -40.88 17.63
CA GLU A 262 5.14 -39.73 17.43
C GLU A 262 5.26 -39.33 15.94
N ARG A 263 5.26 -38.01 15.70
CA ARG A 263 5.58 -37.39 14.40
C ARG A 263 6.98 -37.80 13.93
N ARG A 264 7.06 -38.34 12.71
CA ARG A 264 8.28 -38.28 11.89
C ARG A 264 7.97 -37.67 10.53
N VAL A 265 8.72 -36.60 10.23
CA VAL A 265 8.90 -36.01 8.90
C VAL A 265 9.46 -37.09 7.98
N LEU A 266 9.00 -37.15 6.72
CA LEU A 266 9.81 -37.58 5.57
C LEU A 266 9.13 -37.14 4.27
N VAL A 267 9.71 -36.10 3.67
CA VAL A 267 9.55 -35.75 2.25
C VAL A 267 9.95 -36.96 1.41
N LYS A 268 9.11 -37.35 0.44
CA LYS A 268 9.53 -38.16 -0.71
C LYS A 268 9.18 -37.41 -1.98
N GLU A 269 10.23 -37.16 -2.76
CA GLU A 269 10.20 -36.75 -4.15
C GLU A 269 9.39 -37.78 -4.96
N SER A 270 8.49 -37.28 -5.82
CA SER A 270 7.86 -38.09 -6.87
C SER A 270 8.31 -37.59 -8.23
N LYS A 271 8.98 -38.51 -8.90
CA LYS A 271 9.61 -38.46 -10.21
C LYS A 271 8.55 -38.28 -11.31
N VAL A 272 8.85 -37.41 -12.26
CA VAL A 272 8.12 -37.23 -13.52
C VAL A 272 8.27 -38.49 -14.37
N GLU A 273 7.16 -39.08 -14.83
CA GLU A 273 7.14 -39.99 -15.97
C GLU A 273 6.52 -39.29 -17.18
N GLU A 274 7.32 -39.22 -18.24
CA GLU A 274 6.90 -38.86 -19.59
C GLU A 274 5.92 -39.91 -20.15
N THR A 275 4.88 -39.45 -20.83
CA THR A 275 4.21 -40.25 -21.85
C THR A 275 4.02 -39.40 -23.09
N GLN A 276 4.87 -39.65 -24.09
CA GLN A 276 4.62 -39.27 -25.47
C GLN A 276 3.60 -40.25 -26.06
N ASN A 277 2.56 -39.73 -26.72
CA ASN A 277 2.14 -40.33 -27.99
C ASN A 277 1.53 -39.29 -28.93
N THR A 278 1.74 -39.58 -30.21
CA THR A 278 1.81 -38.73 -31.40
C THR A 278 0.51 -38.56 -32.19
N LYS A 279 0.51 -37.49 -33.02
CA LYS A 279 -0.08 -37.37 -34.39
C LYS A 279 -1.61 -37.38 -34.52
N ASP A 280 -2.27 -36.69 -35.45
CA ASP A 280 -1.90 -36.01 -36.69
C ASP A 280 -3.08 -35.09 -37.13
N GLU A 281 -2.79 -34.15 -38.05
CA GLU A 281 -3.70 -33.50 -39.03
C GLU A 281 -4.84 -32.59 -38.53
N ALA A 282 -5.36 -31.62 -39.29
CA ALA A 282 -4.95 -30.65 -40.32
C ALA A 282 -6.26 -29.92 -40.72
N GLU A 283 -6.13 -28.78 -41.42
CA GLU A 283 -7.20 -28.02 -42.12
C GLU A 283 -8.16 -27.18 -41.24
N ASP A 284 -8.74 -26.07 -41.69
CA ASP A 284 -8.53 -25.07 -42.75
C ASP A 284 -9.72 -24.08 -42.63
N GLY A 285 -9.58 -22.85 -43.13
CA GLY A 285 -10.65 -21.83 -43.29
C GLY A 285 -10.53 -20.66 -42.29
N GLU A 286 -10.08 -19.45 -42.66
CA GLU A 286 -10.70 -18.48 -43.62
C GLU A 286 -12.22 -18.32 -43.32
N ASP A 287 -12.82 -17.14 -43.16
CA ASP A 287 -12.47 -15.79 -43.59
C ASP A 287 -13.47 -14.78 -42.93
N GLU A 288 -13.13 -13.48 -43.00
CA GLU A 288 -14.04 -12.33 -43.18
C GLU A 288 -15.19 -12.02 -42.17
N ASP A 289 -15.65 -10.80 -41.93
CA ASP A 289 -15.19 -9.43 -42.15
C ASP A 289 -16.18 -8.50 -41.41
N GLU A 290 -15.77 -7.25 -41.25
CA GLU A 290 -16.62 -6.05 -41.31
C GLU A 290 -17.65 -5.63 -40.23
N LYS A 291 -17.39 -4.39 -39.80
CA LYS A 291 -18.32 -3.23 -39.68
C LYS A 291 -19.02 -2.94 -38.35
N SER A 292 -18.43 -1.96 -37.66
CA SER A 292 -19.13 -0.85 -36.97
C SER A 292 -20.11 -0.15 -37.93
N PRO A 293 -21.17 0.57 -37.47
CA PRO A 293 -21.00 1.96 -37.00
C PRO A 293 -22.07 2.44 -35.95
N VAL A 294 -21.72 3.31 -34.98
CA VAL A 294 -21.98 4.78 -34.93
C VAL A 294 -23.28 5.21 -34.22
N ASN A 295 -23.13 6.33 -33.46
CA ASN A 295 -24.13 7.29 -32.98
C ASN A 295 -25.07 6.88 -31.83
N GLU A 296 -25.52 7.75 -30.94
CA GLU A 296 -25.50 9.22 -30.91
C GLU A 296 -25.62 9.74 -29.47
N SER A 297 -25.13 10.95 -29.30
CA SER A 297 -25.33 11.89 -28.20
C SER A 297 -26.74 11.95 -27.60
N VAL A 298 -26.83 12.21 -26.28
CA VAL A 298 -27.64 13.33 -25.77
C VAL A 298 -26.97 13.92 -24.53
N ALA A 299 -26.62 15.20 -24.66
CA ALA A 299 -26.30 16.11 -23.58
C ALA A 299 -27.58 16.50 -22.84
N VAL A 300 -27.57 16.51 -21.50
CA VAL A 300 -28.53 17.31 -20.73
C VAL A 300 -27.76 18.14 -19.72
N ALA A 301 -27.75 19.44 -20.01
CA ALA A 301 -27.41 20.52 -19.11
C ALA A 301 -28.61 20.83 -18.20
N ALA A 302 -28.35 21.03 -16.91
CA ALA A 302 -29.19 21.81 -16.00
C ALA A 302 -28.27 22.32 -14.88
N LYS A 303 -27.86 23.60 -14.95
CA LYS A 303 -28.33 24.70 -14.08
C LYS A 303 -28.10 24.40 -12.60
N GLU A 304 -27.03 24.92 -12.00
CA GLU A 304 -26.95 26.26 -11.39
C GLU A 304 -28.18 26.56 -10.52
N GLU A 305 -28.03 26.34 -9.21
CA GLU A 305 -28.62 27.24 -8.22
C GLU A 305 -27.56 27.56 -7.16
N ASP A 306 -27.36 28.87 -7.08
CA ASP A 306 -26.50 29.67 -6.25
C ASP A 306 -27.17 29.81 -4.87
N ASP A 307 -26.45 29.53 -3.79
CA ASP A 307 -26.91 29.88 -2.43
C ASP A 307 -25.72 30.46 -1.66
N GLU A 308 -25.56 31.77 -1.85
CA GLU A 308 -24.74 32.67 -1.05
C GLU A 308 -25.07 32.52 0.45
N LYS A 309 -24.13 32.00 1.23
CA LYS A 309 -24.06 32.29 2.66
C LYS A 309 -22.71 32.88 3.03
N GLU A 310 -22.68 34.21 2.97
CA GLU A 310 -21.82 35.06 3.79
C GLU A 310 -21.82 34.59 5.25
N LYS A 311 -20.64 34.55 5.88
CA LYS A 311 -20.42 34.94 7.28
C LYS A 311 -18.91 35.11 7.59
N PRO A 312 -18.55 35.87 8.64
CA PRO A 312 -17.56 36.93 8.56
C PRO A 312 -16.19 36.60 9.18
N THR A 313 -15.16 37.33 8.73
CA THR A 313 -13.85 37.49 9.38
C THR A 313 -13.78 38.81 10.19
N PRO A 314 -12.75 39.08 11.01
CA PRO A 314 -12.39 38.41 12.26
C PRO A 314 -12.22 39.42 13.44
N LYS A 315 -12.46 39.01 14.70
CA LYS A 315 -12.12 39.85 15.87
C LYS A 315 -10.67 39.66 16.29
N ALA A 316 -9.92 40.77 16.22
CA ALA A 316 -8.54 40.92 16.67
C ALA A 316 -8.37 40.62 18.18
N ARG A 317 -7.37 39.79 18.50
CA ARG A 317 -6.97 39.48 19.87
C ARG A 317 -5.81 40.39 20.27
N ARG A 318 -6.10 41.37 21.14
CA ARG A 318 -5.14 42.31 21.74
C ARG A 318 -4.06 41.55 22.53
N GLY A 319 -2.80 41.94 22.31
CA GLY A 319 -1.66 41.52 23.10
C GLY A 319 -1.71 42.08 24.52
N ARG A 320 -1.33 41.25 25.50
CA ARG A 320 -1.11 41.64 26.89
C ARG A 320 0.39 41.71 27.10
N GLY A 321 0.93 42.92 27.20
CA GLY A 321 2.32 43.16 27.54
C GLY A 321 2.60 42.78 29.00
N THR A 322 3.67 42.04 29.21
CA THR A 322 4.28 41.81 30.52
C THR A 322 5.24 42.95 30.83
N ARG A 323 5.03 43.54 32.00
CA ARG A 323 5.77 44.67 32.57
C ARG A 323 7.03 44.12 33.23
N THR A 324 8.20 44.62 32.84
CA THR A 324 9.47 44.44 33.54
C THR A 324 9.44 45.22 34.86
N THR A 325 9.79 44.57 35.95
CA THR A 325 10.19 45.19 37.22
C THR A 325 11.67 44.93 37.42
N ASN A 326 12.46 45.99 37.44
CA ASN A 326 13.84 45.98 37.89
C ASN A 326 13.87 45.75 39.41
N VAL A 327 14.86 44.98 39.86
CA VAL A 327 15.44 45.02 41.20
C VAL A 327 16.90 45.38 41.04
#